data_AF-A0A0C9ZHY9-F1
#
_entry.id   AF-A0A0C9ZHY9-F1
#
_cell.length_a   1.000
_cell.length_b   1.000
_cell.length_c   1.000
_cell.angle_alpha   90.00
_cell.angle_beta   90.00
_cell.angle_gamma   90.00
#
_symmetry.space_group_name_H-M   'P 1'
#
loop_
_entity.id
_entity.type
_entity.pdbx_description
1 polymer ?
#
loop_
_entity_poly.entity_id
_entity_poly.type
_entity_poly.pdbx_seq_one_letter_code
_entity_poly.pdbx_strand_id
1 'polypeptide(L)' 'MDYETIQTLHNFLPPFSPYVSTSLLPFIALVLLSSTFALAFYFSTLPKTAPVRELGVALLASVLGGFGVVALFCSVGVYV' A
#
# COMPACT_ATOMS: atom_id res chain seq x y z
N MET A 1 21.32 23.50 21.63
CA MET A 1 21.67 23.16 20.24
C MET A 1 21.45 24.40 19.42
N ASP A 2 22.49 24.87 18.73
CA ASP A 2 22.48 26.14 18.01
C ASP A 2 21.89 25.96 16.60
N TYR A 3 21.18 26.97 16.09
CA TYR A 3 20.50 26.89 14.79
C TYR A 3 21.50 26.69 13.64
N GLU A 4 22.66 27.35 13.73
CA GLU A 4 23.76 27.26 12.76
C GLU A 4 24.27 25.82 12.59
N THR A 5 24.33 25.06 13.68
CA THR A 5 24.76 23.65 13.65
C THR A 5 23.71 22.76 12.96
N ILE A 6 22.43 23.01 13.16
CA ILE A 6 21.34 22.27 12.48
C ILE A 6 21.30 22.60 10.99
N GLN A 7 21.46 23.87 10.63
CA GLN A 7 21.43 24.32 9.24
C GLN A 7 22.60 23.75 8.43
N THR A 8 23.81 23.79 8.97
CA THR A 8 24.97 23.18 8.32
C THR A 8 24.74 21.69 8.08
N LEU A 9 24.29 20.95 9.11
CA LEU A 9 24.02 19.52 8.99
C LEU A 9 22.95 19.23 7.92
N HIS A 10 21.83 19.96 7.93
CA HIS A 10 20.75 19.83 6.95
C HIS A 10 21.24 19.96 5.50
N ASN A 11 22.12 20.92 5.22
CA ASN A 11 22.66 21.15 3.87
C ASN A 11 23.60 20.03 3.40
N PHE A 12 24.20 19.25 4.31
CA PHE A 12 25.08 18.13 3.97
C PHE A 12 24.33 16.81 3.73
N LEU A 13 23.05 16.70 4.15
CA LEU A 13 22.28 15.48 3.93
C LEU A 13 21.81 15.37 2.48
N PRO A 14 21.77 14.15 1.92
CA PRO A 14 21.19 13.93 0.61
C PRO A 14 19.69 14.28 0.60
N PRO A 15 19.14 14.71 -0.54
CA PRO A 15 17.73 14.98 -0.67
C PRO A 15 16.91 13.70 -0.45
N PHE A 16 15.71 13.84 0.08
CA PHE A 16 14.79 12.73 0.28
C PHE A 16 14.44 12.08 -1.06
N SER A 17 14.70 10.77 -1.16
CA SER A 17 14.26 9.95 -2.29
C SER A 17 13.15 9.02 -1.79
N PRO A 18 11.91 9.12 -2.34
CA PRO A 18 10.83 8.24 -1.92
C PRO A 18 11.13 6.79 -2.33
N TYR A 19 10.77 5.84 -1.46
CA TYR A 19 10.92 4.41 -1.73
C TYR A 19 10.07 3.95 -2.93
N VAL A 20 8.95 4.63 -3.19
CA VAL A 20 8.05 4.35 -4.31
C VAL A 20 7.83 5.63 -5.10
N SER A 21 8.11 5.60 -6.41
CA SER A 21 7.90 6.75 -7.29
C SER A 21 6.40 7.00 -7.49
N THR A 22 5.97 8.26 -7.43
CA THR A 22 4.58 8.71 -7.58
C THR A 22 3.92 8.25 -8.88
N SER A 23 4.70 8.08 -9.95
CA SER A 23 4.20 7.59 -11.23
C SER A 23 3.80 6.11 -11.24
N LEU A 24 4.34 5.30 -10.32
CA LEU A 24 4.00 3.87 -10.20
C LEU A 24 2.80 3.60 -9.29
N LEU A 25 2.45 4.54 -8.41
CA LEU A 25 1.33 4.39 -7.47
C LEU A 25 0.00 3.97 -8.12
N PRO A 26 -0.46 4.57 -9.25
CA PRO A 26 -1.74 4.17 -9.85
C PRO A 26 -1.72 2.73 -10.37
N PHE A 27 -0.59 2.27 -10.90
CA PHE A 27 -0.44 0.89 -11.37
C PHE A 27 -0.42 -0.10 -10.20
N ILE A 28 0.28 0.24 -9.12
CA ILE A 28 0.31 -0.55 -7.88
C ILE A 28 -1.11 -0.65 -7.29
N ALA A 29 -1.83 0.47 -7.21
CA ALA A 29 -3.21 0.51 -6.73
C ALA A 29 -4.11 -0.39 -7.58
N LEU A 30 -4.02 -0.32 -8.92
CA LEU A 30 -4.80 -1.14 -9.83
C LEU A 30 -4.56 -2.65 -9.60
N VAL A 31 -3.30 -3.07 -9.49
CA VAL A 31 -2.95 -4.49 -9.27
C VAL A 31 -3.44 -4.97 -7.90
N LEU A 32 -3.20 -4.20 -6.84
CA LEU A 32 -3.62 -4.56 -5.48
C LEU A 32 -5.14 -4.62 -5.34
N LEU A 33 -5.86 -3.62 -5.85
CA LEU A 33 -7.32 -3.59 -5.77
C LEU A 33 -7.99 -4.64 -6.66
N SER A 34 -7.48 -4.88 -7.87
CA SER A 34 -8.00 -5.95 -8.74
C SER A 34 -7.78 -7.34 -8.14
N SER A 35 -6.61 -7.60 -7.55
CA SER A 35 -6.36 -8.84 -6.83
C SER A 35 -7.27 -9.01 -5.61
N THR A 36 -7.49 -7.93 -4.85
CA THR A 36 -8.43 -7.92 -3.72
C THR A 36 -9.84 -8.26 -4.17
N PHE A 37 -10.30 -7.66 -5.28
CA PHE A 37 -11.60 -7.96 -5.86
C PHE A 37 -11.70 -9.44 -6.27
N ALA A 38 -10.70 -9.96 -6.99
CA ALA A 38 -10.68 -11.37 -7.38
C ALA A 38 -10.70 -12.32 -6.16
N LEU A 39 -9.95 -12.00 -5.10
CA LEU A 39 -9.93 -12.79 -3.87
C LEU A 39 -11.26 -12.71 -3.11
N ALA A 40 -11.93 -11.55 -3.09
CA ALA A 40 -13.25 -11.40 -2.49
C ALA A 40 -14.32 -12.21 -3.24
N PHE A 41 -14.26 -12.23 -4.57
CA PHE A 41 -15.09 -13.12 -5.39
C PHE A 41 -14.78 -14.58 -5.10
N TYR A 42 -13.50 -14.95 -5.05
CA TYR A 42 -13.07 -16.31 -4.75
C TYR A 42 -13.58 -16.78 -3.38
N PHE A 43 -13.42 -15.95 -2.34
CA PHE A 43 -13.95 -16.20 -1.00
C PHE A 43 -15.46 -16.46 -1.01
N SER A 44 -16.21 -15.68 -1.79
CA SER A 44 -17.68 -15.84 -1.91
C SER A 44 -18.09 -17.15 -2.59
N THR A 45 -17.22 -17.73 -3.43
CA THR A 45 -17.45 -19.04 -4.08
C THR A 45 -16.94 -20.23 -3.27
N LEU A 46 -16.24 -19.99 -2.16
CA LEU A 46 -15.62 -21.06 -1.39
C LEU A 46 -16.69 -21.87 -0.63
N PRO A 47 -16.66 -23.22 -0.69
CA PRO A 47 -17.53 -24.03 0.15
C PRO A 47 -17.13 -23.89 1.62
N LYS A 48 -18.14 -23.78 2.50
CA LYS A 48 -17.98 -23.60 3.97
C LYS A 48 -17.32 -24.77 4.70
N THR A 49 -16.83 -25.76 3.97
CA THR A 49 -16.15 -26.95 4.49
C THR A 49 -14.64 -26.74 4.65
N ALA A 50 -14.10 -25.57 4.26
CA ALA A 50 -12.66 -25.30 4.25
C ALA A 50 -12.26 -24.03 5.06
N PRO A 51 -12.47 -24.01 6.39
CA PRO A 51 -12.31 -22.81 7.23
C PRO A 51 -10.88 -22.24 7.24
N VAL A 52 -9.86 -23.09 7.12
CA VAL A 52 -8.45 -22.64 7.05
C VAL A 52 -8.19 -21.83 5.77
N ARG A 53 -8.82 -22.24 4.66
CA ARG A 53 -8.67 -21.58 3.37
C ARG A 53 -9.47 -20.28 3.32
N GLU A 54 -10.64 -20.24 3.93
CA GLU A 54 -11.41 -19.01 4.14
C GLU A 54 -10.57 -17.96 4.86
N LEU A 55 -9.97 -18.33 6.00
CA LEU A 55 -9.14 -17.44 6.79
C LEU A 55 -7.92 -16.95 5.99
N GLY A 56 -7.24 -17.84 5.27
CA GLY A 56 -6.09 -17.47 4.44
C GLY A 56 -6.45 -16.47 3.32
N VAL A 57 -7.56 -16.72 2.60
CA VAL A 57 -8.03 -15.82 1.54
C VAL A 57 -8.47 -14.48 2.11
N ALA A 58 -9.18 -14.47 3.24
CA ALA A 58 -9.62 -13.24 3.90
C ALA A 58 -8.45 -12.38 4.36
N LEU A 59 -7.41 -12.98 4.95
CA LEU A 59 -6.21 -12.26 5.38
C LEU A 59 -5.45 -11.67 4.20
N LEU A 60 -5.25 -12.45 3.14
CA LEU A 60 -4.59 -11.95 1.93
C LEU A 60 -5.38 -10.80 1.30
N ALA A 61 -6.71 -10.95 1.16
CA ALA A 61 -7.58 -9.90 0.64
C ALA A 61 -7.53 -8.64 1.51
N SER A 62 -7.47 -8.78 2.84
CA SER A 62 -7.38 -7.65 3.76
C SER A 62 -6.08 -6.87 3.58
N VAL A 63 -4.95 -7.56 3.52
CA VAL A 63 -3.62 -6.94 3.32
C VAL A 63 -3.57 -6.24 1.96
N LEU A 64 -3.93 -6.95 0.89
CA LEU A 64 -3.93 -6.41 -0.48
C LEU A 64 -4.87 -5.21 -0.60
N GLY A 65 -6.06 -5.27 0.02
CA GLY A 65 -7.04 -4.20 0.01
C GLY A 65 -6.54 -2.97 0.76
N GLY A 66 -5.95 -3.16 1.95
CA GLY A 66 -5.37 -2.07 2.74
C GLY A 66 -4.27 -1.33 1.97
N PHE A 67 -3.27 -2.04 1.46
CA PHE A 67 -2.20 -1.43 0.66
C PHE A 67 -2.73 -0.80 -0.64
N GLY A 68 -3.72 -1.42 -1.29
CA GLY A 68 -4.34 -0.91 -2.50
C GLY A 68 -5.06 0.42 -2.30
N VAL A 69 -5.79 0.59 -1.19
CA VAL A 69 -6.47 1.84 -0.85
C VAL A 69 -5.47 2.96 -0.54
N VAL A 70 -4.42 2.68 0.23
CA VAL A 70 -3.36 3.66 0.52
C VAL A 70 -2.68 4.11 -0.78
N ALA A 71 -2.32 3.17 -1.66
CA ALA A 71 -1.72 3.48 -2.95
C ALA A 71 -2.66 4.31 -3.84
N LEU A 72 -3.96 4.01 -3.85
CA LEU A 72 -4.97 4.76 -4.60
C LEU A 72 -5.06 6.21 -4.08
N PHE A 73 -5.16 6.39 -2.77
CA PHE A 73 -5.28 7.73 -2.16
C PHE A 73 -4.04 8.58 -2.40
N CYS A 74 -2.85 8.00 -2.28
CA CYS A 74 -1.61 8.68 -2.64
C CYS A 74 -1.53 8.99 -4.14
N SER A 75 -2.14 8.18 -5.02
CA SER A 75 -2.16 8.44 -6.47
C SER A 75 -3.06 9.62 -6.88
N VAL A 76 -4.16 9.87 -6.14
CA VAL A 76 -5.08 11.00 -6.40
C VAL A 76 -4.68 12.28 -5.65
N GLY A 77 -3.52 12.29 -5.00
CA GLY A 77 -2.97 13.48 -4.36
C GLY A 77 -3.51 13.78 -2.96
N VAL A 78 -4.13 12.80 -2.28
CA VAL A 78 -4.60 12.94 -0.89
C VAL A 78 -3.44 12.83 0.13
N TYR A 79 -2.21 12.55 -0.35
CA TYR A 79 -0.93 12.48 0.39
C TYR A 79 -1.09 12.36 1.92
N VAL A 80 -1.16 11.12 2.40
CA VAL A 80 -1.18 10.77 3.84
C VAL A 80 0.23 10.70 4.39
#